data_AF-A0A6C1RL73-F1
#
_entry.id   AF-A0A6C1RL73-F1
#
_cell.length_a   1.000
_cell.length_b   1.000
_cell.length_c   1.000
_cell.angle_alpha   90.00
_cell.angle_beta   90.00
_cell.angle_gamma   90.00
#
_symmetry.space_group_name_H-M   'P 1'
#
loop_
_entity.id
_entity.type
_entity.pdbx_description
1 polymer ?
#
loop_
_entity_poly.entity_id
_entity_poly.type
_entity_poly.pdbx_seq_one_letter_code
_entity_poly.pdbx_strand_id
1 'polypeptide(L)'
;MNQVPSAAAQIIVSIIPIVGIGTGGVVAFFFLLWNHRQKMRLIEQGIRPPGEFDLDAYALLAGLLTTAVGVVLTLFFALMEGISYVLLGGLIPLAVGAGLLLFCHIRSRPVRK
;
A
#
# COMPACT_ATOMS: atom_id res chain seq x y z
N MET A 1 26.85 -15.81 -20.67
CA MET A 1 26.09 -15.24 -21.81
C MET A 1 25.09 -14.24 -21.23
N ASN A 2 25.40 -12.94 -21.28
CA ASN A 2 24.48 -11.89 -20.84
C ASN A 2 23.36 -11.79 -21.88
N GLN A 3 22.25 -12.49 -21.64
CA GLN A 3 21.02 -12.30 -22.39
C GLN A 3 20.43 -10.96 -21.95
N VAL A 4 20.85 -9.87 -22.58
CA VAL A 4 20.18 -8.58 -22.44
C VAL A 4 18.74 -8.80 -22.87
N PRO A 5 17.73 -8.56 -22.00
CA PRO A 5 16.34 -8.74 -22.38
C PRO A 5 16.06 -7.99 -23.68
N SER A 6 15.34 -8.62 -24.61
CA SER A 6 14.86 -7.95 -25.82
C SER A 6 14.19 -6.62 -25.44
N ALA A 7 14.40 -5.56 -26.23
CA ALA A 7 13.76 -4.27 -26.00
C ALA A 7 12.23 -4.41 -25.80
N ALA A 8 11.60 -5.37 -26.49
CA ALA A 8 10.20 -5.69 -26.31
C ALA A 8 9.87 -6.21 -24.89
N ALA A 9 10.73 -7.04 -24.30
CA ALA A 9 10.53 -7.57 -22.95
C ALA A 9 10.63 -6.48 -21.87
N GLN A 10 11.55 -5.53 -22.02
CA GLN A 10 11.65 -4.38 -21.10
C GLN A 10 10.40 -3.49 -21.15
N ILE A 11 9.86 -3.26 -22.36
CA ILE A 11 8.62 -2.48 -22.54
C ILE A 11 7.43 -3.21 -21.88
N ILE A 12 7.33 -4.53 -22.04
CA ILE A 12 6.23 -5.30 -21.44
C ILE A 12 6.32 -5.25 -19.91
N VAL A 13 7.52 -5.44 -19.34
CA VAL A 13 7.71 -5.43 -17.88
C VAL A 13 7.43 -4.05 -17.28
N SER A 14 7.77 -2.96 -17.97
CA SER A 14 7.51 -1.60 -17.46
C SER A 14 6.03 -1.19 -17.49
N ILE A 15 5.20 -1.86 -18.31
CA ILE A 15 3.75 -1.64 -18.36
C ILE A 15 3.04 -2.26 -17.15
N ILE A 16 3.58 -3.34 -16.57
CA ILE A 16 2.92 -4.07 -15.46
C ILE A 16 2.60 -3.15 -14.27
N PRO A 17 3.54 -2.35 -13.72
CA PRO A 17 3.23 -1.43 -12.63
C PRO A 17 2.20 -0.36 -13.01
N ILE A 18 2.27 0.16 -14.23
CA ILE A 18 1.37 1.22 -14.73
C ILE A 18 -0.06 0.69 -14.78
N VAL A 19 -0.25 -0.49 -15.37
CA VAL A 19 -1.56 -1.14 -15.45
C VAL A 19 -2.03 -1.56 -14.06
N GLY A 20 -1.16 -2.08 -13.20
CA GLY A 20 -1.49 -2.44 -11.82
C GLY A 20 -2.00 -1.25 -11.01
N ILE A 21 -1.28 -0.13 -11.03
CA ILE A 21 -1.69 1.10 -10.33
C ILE A 21 -2.97 1.68 -10.95
N GLY A 22 -3.05 1.72 -12.29
CA GLY A 22 -4.21 2.24 -13.00
C GLY A 22 -5.49 1.44 -12.71
N THR A 23 -5.43 0.13 -12.87
CA THR A 23 -6.57 -0.77 -12.61
C THR A 23 -6.92 -0.80 -11.12
N GLY A 24 -5.94 -0.83 -10.22
CA GLY A 24 -6.15 -0.70 -8.78
C GLY A 24 -6.87 0.60 -8.42
N GLY A 25 -6.48 1.72 -9.03
CA GLY A 25 -7.13 3.01 -8.87
C GLY A 25 -8.58 3.02 -9.34
N VAL A 26 -8.87 2.43 -10.51
CA VAL A 26 -10.24 2.29 -11.03
C VAL A 26 -11.11 1.47 -10.07
N VAL A 27 -10.61 0.31 -9.64
CA VAL A 27 -11.34 -0.55 -8.69
C VAL A 27 -11.58 0.17 -7.36
N ALA A 28 -10.57 0.85 -6.81
CA ALA A 28 -10.70 1.64 -5.59
C ALA A 28 -11.73 2.77 -5.73
N PHE A 29 -11.73 3.48 -6.88
CA PHE A 29 -12.70 4.54 -7.15
C PHE A 29 -14.13 4.00 -7.17
N PHE A 30 -14.40 2.92 -7.91
CA PHE A 30 -15.73 2.32 -7.95
C PHE A 30 -16.15 1.76 -6.59
N PHE A 31 -15.22 1.17 -5.83
CA PHE A 31 -15.48 0.71 -4.47
C PHE A 31 -15.90 1.87 -3.56
N LEU A 32 -15.19 2.99 -3.58
CA LEU A 32 -15.52 4.18 -2.80
C LEU A 32 -16.87 4.78 -3.21
N LEU A 33 -17.14 4.88 -4.52
CA LEU A 33 -18.41 5.36 -5.05
C LEU A 33 -19.59 4.49 -4.61
N TRP A 34 -19.42 3.16 -4.67
CA TRP A 34 -20.46 2.22 -4.28
C TRP A 34 -20.71 2.26 -2.78
N ASN A 35 -19.66 2.31 -1.96
CA ASN A 35 -19.76 2.46 -0.52
C ASN A 35 -20.49 3.76 -0.14
N HIS A 36 -20.17 4.88 -0.78
CA HIS A 36 -20.88 6.14 -0.58
C HIS A 36 -22.38 6.01 -0.91
N ARG A 37 -22.72 5.40 -2.06
CA ARG A 37 -24.13 5.17 -2.46
C ARG A 37 -24.87 4.27 -1.48
N GLN A 38 -24.24 3.21 -0.97
CA GLN A 38 -24.83 2.33 0.03
C GLN A 38 -25.09 3.07 1.34
N LYS A 39 -24.13 3.85 1.83
CA LYS A 39 -24.29 4.66 3.04
C LYS A 39 -25.43 5.68 2.89
N MET A 40 -25.52 6.36 1.74
CA MET A 40 -26.61 7.30 1.51
C MET A 40 -27.98 6.64 1.52
N ARG A 41 -28.14 5.49 0.85
CA ARG A 41 -29.42 4.76 0.85
C ARG A 41 -29.82 4.26 2.24
N LEU A 42 -28.86 3.85 3.07
CA LEU A 42 -29.14 3.47 4.45
C LEU A 42 -29.60 4.67 5.28
N ILE A 43 -28.94 5.82 5.12
CA ILE A 43 -29.32 7.08 5.78
C ILE A 43 -30.74 7.52 5.35
N GLU A 44 -31.07 7.44 4.06
CA GLU A 44 -32.40 7.75 3.53
C GLU A 44 -33.51 6.84 4.11
N GLN A 45 -33.17 5.59 4.43
CA GLN A 45 -34.08 4.63 5.08
C GLN A 45 -34.15 4.79 6.61
N GLY A 46 -33.47 5.78 7.18
CA GLY A 46 -33.37 5.98 8.63
C GLY A 46 -32.50 4.93 9.34
N ILE A 47 -31.79 4.09 8.59
CA ILE A 47 -30.93 3.03 9.12
C ILE A 47 -29.52 3.61 9.29
N ARG A 48 -28.99 3.55 10.50
CA ARG A 48 -27.60 3.96 10.75
C ARG A 48 -26.67 3.02 9.96
N PRO A 49 -25.80 3.55 9.06
CA PRO A 49 -24.92 2.71 8.28
C PRO A 49 -24.00 1.87 9.18
N PRO A 50 -23.60 0.65 8.74
CA PRO A 50 -22.69 -0.20 9.49
C PRO A 50 -21.37 0.53 9.78
N GLY A 51 -20.72 0.10 10.87
CA GLY A 51 -19.64 0.79 11.55
C GLY A 51 -18.54 1.35 10.64
N GLU A 52 -17.91 2.42 11.14
CA GLU A 52 -16.80 3.11 10.48
C GLU A 52 -15.68 2.12 10.18
N PHE A 53 -15.01 2.32 9.04
CA PHE A 53 -13.84 1.53 8.68
C PHE A 53 -12.80 1.65 9.79
N ASP A 54 -12.38 0.52 10.36
CA ASP A 54 -11.36 0.49 11.40
C ASP A 54 -9.99 0.81 10.79
N LEU A 55 -9.75 2.12 10.67
CA LEU A 55 -8.53 2.67 10.11
C LEU A 55 -7.31 2.28 10.93
N ASP A 56 -7.48 1.99 12.24
CA ASP A 56 -6.39 1.59 13.12
C ASP A 56 -5.98 0.14 12.83
N ALA A 57 -6.93 -0.78 12.76
CA ALA A 57 -6.66 -2.17 12.37
C ALA A 57 -6.07 -2.25 10.95
N TYR A 58 -6.60 -1.46 10.01
CA TYR A 58 -6.08 -1.40 8.66
C TYR A 58 -4.65 -0.85 8.60
N ALA A 59 -4.38 0.30 9.23
CA ALA A 59 -3.05 0.91 9.23
C ALA A 59 -2.01 0.01 9.92
N LEU A 60 -2.39 -0.71 10.98
CA LEU A 60 -1.49 -1.63 11.67
C LEU A 60 -1.16 -2.85 10.81
N LEU A 61 -2.17 -3.49 10.20
CA LEU A 61 -1.96 -4.63 9.29
C LEU A 61 -1.16 -4.21 8.05
N ALA A 62 -1.55 -3.11 7.40
CA ALA A 62 -0.87 -2.60 6.22
C ALA A 62 0.56 -2.18 6.55
N GLY A 63 0.78 -1.51 7.68
CA GLY A 63 2.10 -1.12 8.16
C GLY A 63 3.00 -2.33 8.40
N LEU A 64 2.52 -3.33 9.13
CA LEU A 64 3.28 -4.54 9.45
C LEU A 64 3.68 -5.33 8.20
N LEU A 65 2.73 -5.57 7.29
CA LEU A 65 2.99 -6.30 6.05
C LEU A 65 3.97 -5.54 5.15
N THR A 66 3.78 -4.23 4.99
CA THR A 66 4.63 -3.40 4.12
C THR A 66 6.04 -3.28 4.70
N THR A 67 6.18 -3.12 6.03
CA THR A 67 7.49 -3.12 6.69
C THR A 67 8.18 -4.47 6.55
N ALA A 68 7.47 -5.59 6.75
CA ALA A 68 8.07 -6.93 6.60
C ALA A 68 8.60 -7.15 5.17
N VAL A 69 7.80 -6.80 4.15
CA VAL A 69 8.22 -6.87 2.75
C VAL A 69 9.40 -5.94 2.48
N GLY A 70 9.33 -4.69 2.96
CA GLY A 70 10.40 -3.71 2.82
C GLY A 70 11.72 -4.17 3.44
N VAL A 71 11.69 -4.74 4.65
CA VAL A 71 12.87 -5.28 5.33
C VAL A 71 13.51 -6.41 4.52
N VAL A 72 12.72 -7.37 4.03
CA VAL A 72 13.22 -8.48 3.23
C VAL A 72 13.83 -7.98 1.92
N LEU A 73 13.17 -7.06 1.21
CA LEU A 73 13.67 -6.49 -0.03
C LEU A 73 14.92 -5.63 0.17
N THR A 74 14.95 -4.77 1.19
CA THR A 74 16.12 -3.95 1.52
C THR A 74 17.31 -4.84 1.86
N LEU A 75 17.12 -5.87 2.68
CA LEU A 75 18.19 -6.79 3.03
C LEU A 75 18.69 -7.55 1.79
N PHE A 76 17.78 -8.06 0.98
CA PHE A 76 18.13 -8.78 -0.25
C PHE A 76 18.94 -7.90 -1.21
N PHE A 77 18.47 -6.69 -1.52
CA PHE A 77 19.18 -5.79 -2.43
C PHE A 77 20.50 -5.28 -1.84
N ALA A 78 20.55 -5.01 -0.54
CA ALA A 78 21.80 -4.61 0.12
C ALA A 78 22.86 -5.70 0.07
N LEU A 79 22.47 -6.98 0.21
CA LEU A 79 23.39 -8.12 0.13
C LEU A 79 23.82 -8.44 -1.30
N MET A 80 22.93 -8.28 -2.29
CA MET A 80 23.20 -8.65 -3.69
C MET A 80 23.94 -7.55 -4.46
N GLU A 81 23.57 -6.28 -4.28
CA GLU A 81 24.09 -5.16 -5.07
C GLU A 81 24.76 -4.05 -4.24
N GLY A 82 24.69 -4.13 -2.91
CA GLY A 82 25.19 -3.08 -2.03
C GLY A 82 24.32 -1.83 -2.05
N ILE A 83 24.96 -0.65 -1.96
CA ILE A 83 24.26 0.64 -2.00
C ILE A 83 24.08 1.04 -3.48
N SER A 84 22.94 0.64 -4.05
CA SER A 84 22.55 0.95 -5.44
C SER A 84 21.14 1.57 -5.49
N TYR A 85 20.74 2.08 -6.67
CA TYR A 85 19.38 2.60 -6.88
C TYR A 85 18.30 1.51 -6.68
N VAL A 86 18.65 0.24 -6.91
CA VAL A 86 17.73 -0.90 -6.73
C VAL A 86 17.33 -1.05 -5.26
N LEU A 87 18.17 -0.63 -4.32
CA LEU A 87 17.87 -0.62 -2.89
C LEU A 87 16.63 0.21 -2.53
N LEU A 88 16.30 1.23 -3.35
CA LEU A 88 15.07 2.01 -3.19
C LEU A 88 13.81 1.14 -3.32
N GLY A 89 13.87 0.06 -4.10
CA GLY A 89 12.77 -0.90 -4.23
C GLY A 89 12.36 -1.55 -2.91
N GLY A 90 13.29 -1.71 -1.95
CA GLY A 90 12.99 -2.16 -0.59
C GLY A 90 12.78 -1.03 0.41
N LEU A 91 13.60 0.03 0.32
CA LEU A 91 13.55 1.16 1.26
C LEU A 91 12.22 1.93 1.19
N ILE A 92 11.63 2.07 0.01
CA ILE A 92 10.35 2.76 -0.16
C ILE A 92 9.23 2.04 0.61
N PRO A 93 8.95 0.73 0.37
CA PRO A 93 8.00 -0.01 1.19
C PRO A 93 8.34 0.02 2.69
N LEU A 94 9.61 -0.11 3.07
CA LEU A 94 10.03 -0.09 4.47
C LEU A 94 9.65 1.22 5.15
N ALA A 95 9.95 2.35 4.50
CA ALA A 95 9.61 3.69 5.01
C ALA A 95 8.10 3.90 5.12
N VAL A 96 7.33 3.47 4.10
CA VAL A 96 5.86 3.57 4.12
C VAL A 96 5.27 2.73 5.25
N GLY A 97 5.71 1.49 5.41
CA GLY A 97 5.25 0.62 6.48
C GLY A 97 5.60 1.17 7.88
N ALA A 98 6.82 1.67 8.05
CA ALA A 98 7.25 2.28 9.31
C ALA A 98 6.44 3.54 9.63
N GLY A 99 6.10 4.35 8.63
CA GLY A 99 5.22 5.51 8.78
C GLY A 99 3.82 5.13 9.24
N LEU A 100 3.24 4.06 8.69
CA LEU A 100 1.93 3.55 9.12
C LEU A 100 1.95 3.02 10.56
N LEU A 101 3.01 2.28 10.94
CA LEU A 101 3.17 1.81 12.31
C LEU A 101 3.37 2.97 13.30
N LEU A 102 4.13 4.00 12.90
CA LEU A 102 4.31 5.21 13.70
C LEU A 102 2.99 5.97 13.86
N PHE A 103 2.19 6.06 12.80
CA PHE A 103 0.84 6.63 12.86
C PHE A 103 -0.04 5.90 13.87
N CYS A 104 -0.07 4.55 13.82
CA CYS A 104 -0.80 3.75 14.81
C CYS A 104 -0.30 4.03 16.23
N HIS A 105 1.03 4.04 16.44
CA HIS A 105 1.60 4.29 17.76
C HIS A 105 1.25 5.68 18.31
N ILE A 106 1.26 6.71 17.48
CA ILE A 106 0.87 8.07 17.87
C ILE A 106 -0.62 8.13 18.21
N ARG A 107 -1.46 7.54 17.36
CA ARG A 107 -2.92 7.55 17.53
C ARG A 107 -3.39 6.73 18.74
N SER A 108 -2.72 5.64 19.05
CA SER A 108 -3.00 4.82 20.24
C SER A 108 -2.61 5.48 21.55
N ARG A 109 -1.87 6.61 21.54
CA ARG A 109 -1.61 7.36 22.77
C ARG A 109 -2.90 8.05 23.23
N PRO A 110 -3.36 7.81 24.47
CA PRO A 110 -4.45 8.60 25.03
C PRO A 110 -4.00 10.06 25.06
N VAL A 111 -4.79 10.95 24.46
CA VAL A 111 -4.61 12.40 24.61
C VAL A 111 -4.74 12.69 26.10
N ARG A 112 -3.60 12.84 26.77
CA ARG A 112 -3.54 13.25 28.17
C ARG A 112 -3.97 14.71 28.20
N LYS A 113 -5.26 14.93 28.48
CA LYS A 113 -5.79 16.25 28.85
C LYS A 113 -5.16 16.71 30.16
#